data_AF-A0A7W9Q6Z2-F1
#
_entry.id   AF-A0A7W9Q6Z2-F1
#
_cell.length_a   1.000
_cell.length_b   1.000
_cell.length_c   1.000
_cell.angle_alpha   90.00
_cell.angle_beta   90.00
_cell.angle_gamma   90.00
#
_symmetry.space_group_name_H-M   'P 1'
#
loop_
_entity.id
_entity.type
_entity.pdbx_description
1 polymer ?
#
loop_
_entity_poly.entity_id
_entity_poly.type
_entity_poly.pdbx_seq_one_letter_code
_entity_poly.pdbx_strand_id
1 'polypeptide(L)'
;MTSFPFELVRTGSTNQFVLRKQVFSWSGDVGGLGTFEMKYPQEPTDVVQSRVVASATRNGTHIAAYSAAQHNGRPTLTDVEFTFAGDPAKLSRRSGGLTRKARTLHITVAGREYLYAQTGGKRKHTLTRDRASVQMTRSTWKNPRTIRGVANGTVDATDIGIALLLEGVYTRDLSWPGAFLYSIGRFMNGI
;
A
#
# COMPACT_ATOMS: atom_id res chain seq x y z
N MET A 1 5.27 -2.01 26.02
CA MET A 1 4.90 -1.84 24.60
C MET A 1 6.17 -1.59 23.82
N THR A 2 6.45 -2.41 22.82
CA THR A 2 7.61 -2.26 21.93
C THR A 2 7.30 -1.25 20.84
N SER A 3 8.23 -0.34 20.56
CA SER A 3 8.17 0.58 19.44
C SER A 3 9.53 0.58 18.75
N PHE A 4 9.55 0.43 17.43
CA PHE A 4 10.79 0.47 16.67
C PHE A 4 10.60 1.15 15.31
N PRO A 5 11.51 2.07 14.94
CA PRO A 5 11.52 2.65 13.62
C PRO A 5 12.19 1.70 12.62
N PHE A 6 11.86 1.86 11.35
CA PHE A 6 12.56 1.22 10.23
C PHE A 6 12.54 2.13 9.00
N GLU A 7 13.45 1.88 8.07
CA GLU A 7 13.53 2.61 6.81
C GLU A 7 13.88 1.66 5.67
N LEU A 8 13.10 1.70 4.60
CA LEU A 8 13.43 1.06 3.33
C LEU A 8 13.91 2.13 2.36
N VAL A 9 15.04 1.87 1.73
CA VAL A 9 15.67 2.75 0.75
C VAL A 9 15.46 2.16 -0.63
N ARG A 10 15.18 3.02 -1.62
CA ARG A 10 15.08 2.60 -3.01
C ARG A 10 16.44 2.08 -3.50
N THR A 11 16.54 0.79 -3.81
CA THR A 11 17.79 0.12 -4.18
C THR A 11 18.09 0.18 -5.68
N GLY A 12 17.12 0.57 -6.50
CA GLY A 12 17.33 0.83 -7.91
C GLY A 12 16.03 0.83 -8.71
N SER A 13 16.14 1.13 -10.00
CA SER A 13 15.16 0.70 -10.99
C SER A 13 15.86 -0.07 -12.09
N THR A 14 15.50 -1.34 -12.27
CA THR A 14 15.98 -2.11 -13.41
C THR A 14 15.28 -1.59 -14.66
N ASN A 15 16.04 -0.95 -15.55
CA ASN A 15 15.60 -0.67 -16.91
C ASN A 15 15.72 -1.98 -17.69
N GLN A 16 14.64 -2.74 -17.84
CA GLN A 16 14.61 -3.80 -18.85
C GLN A 16 14.32 -3.15 -20.21
N PHE A 17 15.25 -3.29 -21.14
CA PHE A 17 15.33 -2.54 -22.40
C PHE A 17 14.15 -2.76 -23.37
N VAL A 18 13.28 -3.75 -23.13
CA VAL A 18 12.24 -4.15 -24.07
C VAL A 18 11.00 -3.23 -24.01
N LEU A 19 10.75 -2.58 -22.88
CA LEU A 19 9.63 -1.67 -22.67
C LEU A 19 10.11 -0.57 -21.73
N ARG A 20 10.04 0.72 -22.10
CA ARG A 20 10.55 1.88 -21.30
C ARG A 20 9.84 2.10 -19.93
N LYS A 21 9.59 1.05 -19.15
CA LYS A 21 8.91 1.11 -17.85
C LYS A 21 9.83 0.59 -16.76
N GLN A 22 10.00 1.43 -15.74
CA GLN A 22 10.89 1.18 -14.60
C GLN A 22 10.19 0.30 -13.57
N VAL A 23 10.86 -0.78 -13.16
CA VAL A 23 10.57 -1.50 -11.91
C VAL A 23 11.17 -0.67 -10.77
N PHE A 24 10.43 -0.43 -9.70
CA PHE A 24 10.96 0.22 -8.50
C PHE A 24 11.10 -0.82 -7.39
N SER A 25 12.26 -0.87 -6.72
CA SER A 25 12.49 -1.70 -5.53
C SER A 25 12.90 -0.86 -4.33
N TRP A 26 12.36 -1.19 -3.17
CA TRP A 26 12.73 -0.64 -1.86
C TRP A 26 13.13 -1.78 -0.93
N SER A 27 14.27 -1.65 -0.25
CA SER A 27 14.76 -2.67 0.69
C SER A 27 15.31 -2.04 1.96
N GLY A 28 15.21 -2.76 3.07
CA GLY A 28 15.71 -2.33 4.38
C GLY A 28 15.46 -3.37 5.47
N ASP A 29 16.21 -3.26 6.57
CA ASP A 29 15.99 -4.08 7.75
C ASP A 29 14.85 -3.52 8.60
N VAL A 30 14.03 -4.43 9.13
CA VAL A 30 12.88 -4.11 9.98
C VAL A 30 13.08 -4.81 11.32
N GLY A 31 13.74 -4.09 12.25
CA GLY A 31 14.06 -4.46 13.63
C GLY A 31 13.65 -5.86 14.09
N GLY A 32 14.57 -6.82 14.00
CA GLY A 32 14.38 -8.20 14.49
C GLY A 32 13.41 -9.06 13.67
N LEU A 33 12.64 -8.47 12.75
CA LEU A 33 11.83 -9.17 11.76
C LEU A 33 12.64 -9.48 10.49
N GLY A 34 13.79 -8.85 10.28
CA GLY A 34 14.73 -9.12 9.18
C GLY A 34 14.57 -8.15 8.02
N THR A 35 15.15 -8.51 6.88
CA THR A 35 15.18 -7.65 5.70
C THR A 35 13.90 -7.78 4.88
N PHE A 36 13.27 -6.66 4.57
CA PHE A 36 12.10 -6.61 3.71
C PHE A 36 12.46 -5.96 2.38
N GLU A 37 11.92 -6.48 1.29
CA GLU A 37 11.97 -5.83 -0.03
C GLU A 37 10.54 -5.67 -0.56
N MET A 38 10.24 -4.51 -1.14
CA MET A 38 9.01 -4.28 -1.89
C MET A 38 9.34 -3.91 -3.32
N LYS A 39 8.70 -4.57 -4.29
CA LYS A 39 8.85 -4.31 -5.73
C LYS A 39 7.52 -3.86 -6.32
N TYR A 40 7.59 -2.85 -7.17
CA TYR A 40 6.45 -2.36 -7.92
C TYR A 40 6.89 -1.55 -9.15
N PRO A 41 6.34 -1.80 -10.35
CA PRO A 41 5.70 -3.08 -10.72
C PRO A 41 6.66 -4.26 -10.49
N GLN A 42 6.15 -5.47 -10.29
CA GLN A 42 7.00 -6.66 -10.11
C GLN A 42 7.82 -6.93 -11.40
N GLU A 43 7.16 -6.89 -12.55
CA GLU A 43 7.80 -6.95 -13.87
C GLU A 43 7.33 -5.81 -14.78
N PRO A 44 8.14 -5.37 -15.76
CA PRO A 44 7.73 -4.32 -16.71
C PRO A 44 6.52 -4.72 -17.58
N THR A 45 6.39 -6.01 -17.86
CA THR A 45 5.30 -6.65 -18.60
C THR A 45 3.96 -6.50 -17.90
N ASP A 46 3.93 -6.54 -16.56
CA ASP A 46 2.71 -6.34 -15.78
C ASP A 46 2.02 -5.03 -16.16
N VAL A 47 2.79 -3.95 -16.28
CA VAL A 47 2.22 -2.64 -16.61
C VAL A 47 1.63 -2.58 -18.03
N VAL A 48 1.85 -3.58 -18.89
CA VAL A 48 1.21 -3.69 -20.20
C VAL A 48 -0.08 -4.52 -20.12
N GLN A 49 -0.15 -5.49 -19.22
CA GLN A 49 -1.25 -6.46 -19.11
C GLN A 49 -2.51 -5.94 -18.40
N SER A 50 -2.75 -4.63 -18.39
CA SER A 50 -3.88 -3.93 -17.71
C SER A 50 -3.96 -4.07 -16.17
N ARG A 51 -3.34 -5.09 -15.58
CA ARG A 51 -3.16 -5.30 -14.14
C ARG A 51 -1.70 -5.12 -13.76
N VAL A 52 -1.41 -4.52 -12.62
CA VAL A 52 -0.04 -4.36 -12.14
C VAL A 52 0.13 -5.06 -10.80
N VAL A 53 1.27 -5.74 -10.66
CA VAL A 53 1.61 -6.50 -9.46
C VAL A 53 2.59 -5.69 -8.60
N ALA A 54 2.31 -5.60 -7.30
CA ALA A 54 3.26 -5.23 -6.28
C ALA A 54 3.56 -6.46 -5.41
N SER A 55 4.81 -6.68 -5.04
CA SER A 55 5.20 -7.82 -4.21
C SER A 55 6.08 -7.41 -3.05
N ALA A 56 5.98 -8.16 -1.97
CA ALA A 56 6.83 -8.03 -0.79
C ALA A 56 7.56 -9.36 -0.53
N THR A 57 8.85 -9.26 -0.22
CA THR A 57 9.67 -10.37 0.23
C THR A 57 10.24 -10.08 1.62
N ARG A 58 10.51 -11.14 2.37
CA ARG A 58 11.21 -11.10 3.65
C ARG A 58 12.38 -12.07 3.57
N ASN A 59 13.59 -11.60 3.83
CA ASN A 59 14.83 -12.37 3.72
C ASN A 59 14.93 -13.13 2.37
N GLY A 60 14.45 -12.51 1.28
CA GLY A 60 14.40 -13.10 -0.06
C GLY A 60 13.20 -14.02 -0.34
N THR A 61 12.43 -14.43 0.67
CA THR A 61 11.24 -15.26 0.49
C THR A 61 10.02 -14.39 0.20
N HIS A 62 9.25 -14.73 -0.83
CA HIS A 62 8.00 -14.05 -1.15
C HIS A 62 6.98 -14.24 -0.02
N ILE A 63 6.43 -13.13 0.47
CA ILE A 63 5.45 -13.15 1.57
C ILE A 63 4.09 -12.60 1.19
N ALA A 64 4.00 -11.77 0.15
CA ALA A 64 2.74 -11.18 -0.25
C ALA A 64 2.77 -10.60 -1.67
N ALA A 65 1.64 -10.68 -2.36
CA ALA A 65 1.43 -10.10 -3.68
C ALA A 65 0.10 -9.35 -3.75
N TYR A 66 0.10 -8.20 -4.40
CA TYR A 66 -1.08 -7.39 -4.68
C TYR A 66 -1.17 -7.17 -6.19
N SER A 67 -2.22 -7.69 -6.81
CA SER A 67 -2.52 -7.54 -8.24
C SER A 67 -3.86 -6.84 -8.40
N ALA A 68 -3.91 -5.79 -9.21
CA ALA A 68 -5.15 -5.09 -9.52
C ALA A 68 -5.04 -4.34 -10.84
N ALA A 69 -6.17 -3.93 -11.39
CA ALA A 69 -6.22 -2.97 -12.49
C ALA A 69 -5.38 -1.72 -12.15
N GLN A 70 -4.71 -1.14 -13.15
CA GLN A 70 -3.82 -0.01 -12.93
C GLN A 70 -4.46 1.36 -13.21
N HIS A 71 -4.04 2.37 -12.47
CA HIS A 71 -4.27 3.77 -12.78
C HIS A 71 -2.97 4.56 -12.59
N ASN A 72 -2.54 5.30 -13.61
CA ASN A 72 -1.25 6.00 -13.62
C ASN A 72 -0.06 5.08 -13.29
N GLY A 73 -0.12 3.84 -13.78
CA GLY A 73 0.89 2.81 -13.55
C GLY A 73 0.75 2.06 -12.23
N ARG A 74 -0.11 2.50 -11.29
CA ARG A 74 -0.22 1.93 -9.92
C ARG A 74 -1.44 1.02 -9.77
N PRO A 75 -1.37 -0.04 -8.95
CA PRO A 75 -2.51 -0.91 -8.73
C PRO A 75 -3.62 -0.15 -7.98
N THR A 76 -4.86 -0.33 -8.41
CA THR A 76 -6.04 0.30 -7.78
C THR A 76 -6.61 -0.57 -6.66
N LEU A 77 -7.63 -0.06 -5.96
CA LEU A 77 -8.37 -0.78 -4.91
C LEU A 77 -9.58 -1.58 -5.46
N THR A 78 -9.78 -1.60 -6.77
CA THR A 78 -10.90 -2.29 -7.43
C THR A 78 -10.40 -3.54 -8.13
N ASP A 79 -11.18 -4.61 -8.07
CA ASP A 79 -10.88 -5.90 -8.72
C ASP A 79 -9.49 -6.45 -8.32
N VAL A 80 -9.26 -6.45 -7.00
CA VAL A 80 -7.97 -6.79 -6.40
C VAL A 80 -7.86 -8.28 -6.11
N GLU A 81 -6.70 -8.83 -6.41
CA GLU A 81 -6.20 -10.09 -5.88
C GLU A 81 -5.08 -9.74 -4.90
N PHE A 82 -5.33 -9.95 -3.61
CA PHE A 82 -4.33 -9.77 -2.57
C PHE A 82 -4.09 -11.13 -1.94
N THR A 83 -2.83 -11.57 -1.91
CA THR A 83 -2.43 -12.80 -1.21
C THR A 83 -1.33 -12.49 -0.20
N PHE A 84 -1.34 -13.25 0.90
CA PHE A 84 -0.31 -13.22 1.92
C PHE A 84 0.06 -14.65 2.29
N ALA A 85 1.34 -15.00 2.17
CA ALA A 85 1.85 -16.35 2.35
C ALA A 85 1.08 -17.43 1.54
N GLY A 86 0.52 -17.05 0.40
CA GLY A 86 -0.32 -17.91 -0.44
C GLY A 86 -1.82 -17.86 -0.13
N ASP A 87 -2.21 -17.33 1.03
CA ASP A 87 -3.62 -17.24 1.41
C ASP A 87 -4.29 -15.98 0.83
N PRO A 88 -5.54 -16.08 0.35
CA PRO A 88 -6.26 -14.92 -0.15
C PRO A 88 -6.63 -13.96 1.00
N ALA A 89 -6.35 -12.69 0.78
CA ALA A 89 -6.77 -11.58 1.62
C ALA A 89 -8.03 -10.93 1.05
N LYS A 90 -8.96 -10.56 1.92
CA LYS A 90 -10.16 -9.81 1.54
C LYS A 90 -9.97 -8.33 1.80
N LEU A 91 -10.33 -7.50 0.83
CA LEU A 91 -10.38 -6.05 0.99
C LEU A 91 -11.83 -5.58 0.90
N SER A 92 -12.21 -4.68 1.79
CA SER A 92 -13.49 -4.00 1.71
C SER A 92 -13.35 -2.52 2.05
N ARG A 93 -14.19 -1.71 1.41
CA ARG A 93 -14.27 -0.27 1.63
C ARG A 93 -15.74 0.13 1.68
N ARG A 94 -16.07 1.16 2.46
CA ARG A 94 -17.38 1.82 2.34
C ARG A 94 -17.29 2.89 1.25
N SER A 95 -17.94 2.66 0.12
CA SER A 95 -17.86 3.50 -1.09
C SER A 95 -18.46 4.90 -0.94
N GLY A 96 -19.23 5.19 0.12
CA GLY A 96 -19.93 6.46 0.37
C GLY A 96 -19.38 7.31 1.52
N GLY A 97 -18.16 7.02 2.01
CA GLY A 97 -17.62 7.65 3.21
C GLY A 97 -17.20 9.11 3.07
N LEU A 98 -18.08 10.06 3.41
CA LEU A 98 -17.73 11.49 3.49
C LEU A 98 -16.67 11.80 4.58
N THR A 99 -16.56 10.96 5.62
CA THR A 99 -15.61 11.17 6.73
C THR A 99 -14.29 10.41 6.53
N ARG A 100 -13.22 10.83 7.21
CA ARG A 100 -11.92 10.13 7.19
C ARG A 100 -12.04 8.67 7.68
N LYS A 101 -12.86 8.42 8.72
CA LYS A 101 -13.12 7.08 9.25
C LYS A 101 -13.81 6.17 8.22
N ALA A 102 -14.72 6.70 7.43
CA ALA A 102 -15.44 5.93 6.42
C ALA A 102 -14.61 5.62 5.16
N ARG A 103 -13.42 6.24 5.03
CA ARG A 103 -12.42 6.00 3.97
C ARG A 103 -11.28 5.10 4.43
N THR A 104 -11.49 4.35 5.51
CA THR A 104 -10.57 3.31 5.96
C THR A 104 -10.75 2.09 5.08
N LEU A 105 -9.65 1.51 4.64
CA LEU A 105 -9.65 0.22 3.98
C LEU A 105 -9.67 -0.86 5.06
N HIS A 106 -10.68 -1.72 5.02
CA HIS A 106 -10.78 -2.88 5.88
C HIS A 106 -10.15 -4.07 5.16
N ILE A 107 -9.27 -4.78 5.85
CA ILE A 107 -8.51 -5.89 5.28
C ILE A 107 -8.64 -7.08 6.21
N THR A 108 -8.92 -8.25 5.66
CA THR A 108 -8.92 -9.51 6.42
C THR A 108 -7.89 -10.44 5.80
N VAL A 109 -6.90 -10.87 6.59
CA VAL A 109 -5.81 -11.76 6.16
C VAL A 109 -5.56 -12.79 7.24
N ALA A 110 -5.56 -14.08 6.90
CA ALA A 110 -5.30 -15.18 7.84
C ALA A 110 -6.09 -15.05 9.16
N GLY A 111 -7.38 -14.69 9.09
CA GLY A 111 -8.25 -14.50 10.24
C GLY A 111 -8.03 -13.23 11.06
N ARG A 112 -7.09 -12.35 10.66
CA ARG A 112 -6.82 -11.06 11.30
C ARG A 112 -7.48 -9.93 10.56
N GLU A 113 -8.06 -8.99 11.30
CA GLU A 113 -8.66 -7.77 10.76
C GLU A 113 -7.72 -6.58 10.90
N TYR A 114 -7.61 -5.82 9.84
CA TYR A 114 -6.81 -4.61 9.76
C TYR A 114 -7.62 -3.43 9.25
N LEU A 115 -7.23 -2.26 9.71
CA LEU A 115 -7.69 -0.97 9.23
C LEU A 115 -6.49 -0.23 8.65
N TYR A 116 -6.61 0.20 7.40
CA TYR A 116 -5.59 1.01 6.74
C TYR A 116 -6.15 2.36 6.34
N ALA A 117 -5.52 3.44 6.80
CA ALA A 117 -6.01 4.79 6.59
C ALA A 117 -4.87 5.78 6.27
N GLN A 118 -5.19 6.81 5.49
CA GLN A 118 -4.30 7.94 5.25
C GLN A 118 -4.31 8.90 6.45
N THR A 119 -3.15 9.22 7.02
CA THR A 119 -3.00 10.03 8.24
C THR A 119 -2.20 11.32 7.99
N GLY A 120 -2.88 12.46 7.85
CA GLY A 120 -2.16 13.76 7.71
C GLY A 120 -1.58 14.03 6.31
N GLY A 121 -2.07 13.34 5.27
CA GLY A 121 -1.81 13.65 3.85
C GLY A 121 -1.41 12.44 3.02
N LYS A 122 -1.26 12.62 1.69
CA LYS A 122 -1.00 11.53 0.72
C LYS A 122 0.29 10.73 0.98
N ARG A 123 1.17 11.20 1.86
CA ARG A 123 2.48 10.60 2.13
C ARG A 123 2.51 9.74 3.39
N LYS A 124 1.44 9.75 4.17
CA LYS A 124 1.40 9.16 5.50
C LYS A 124 0.19 8.26 5.61
N HIS A 125 0.42 7.03 6.04
CA HIS A 125 -0.63 6.06 6.25
C HIS A 125 -0.40 5.31 7.55
N THR A 126 -1.44 4.64 8.02
CA THR A 126 -1.37 3.83 9.22
C THR A 126 -2.17 2.56 9.00
N LEU A 127 -1.52 1.43 9.25
CA LEU A 127 -2.15 0.13 9.40
C LEU A 127 -2.35 -0.13 10.90
N THR A 128 -3.55 -0.52 11.32
CA THR A 128 -3.85 -0.87 12.71
C THR A 128 -4.62 -2.17 12.78
N ARG A 129 -4.31 -2.98 13.79
CA ARG A 129 -5.13 -4.12 14.24
C ARG A 129 -5.11 -4.18 15.76
N ASP A 130 -5.76 -5.18 16.35
CA ASP A 130 -5.66 -5.39 17.80
C ASP A 130 -4.19 -5.45 18.26
N ARG A 131 -3.85 -4.61 19.23
CA ARG A 131 -2.53 -4.47 19.88
C ARG A 131 -1.33 -4.15 18.97
N ALA A 132 -1.53 -3.82 17.69
CA ALA A 132 -0.44 -3.49 16.78
C ALA A 132 -0.79 -2.36 15.82
N SER A 133 0.19 -1.50 15.53
CA SER A 133 0.08 -0.48 14.48
C SER A 133 1.40 -0.24 13.77
N VAL A 134 1.32 0.06 12.48
CA VAL A 134 2.45 0.43 11.64
C VAL A 134 2.12 1.76 10.98
N GLN A 135 2.86 2.81 11.37
CA GLN A 135 2.76 4.12 10.75
C GLN A 135 3.80 4.23 9.64
N MET A 136 3.37 4.58 8.44
CA MET A 136 4.21 4.65 7.26
C MET A 136 4.32 6.09 6.75
N THR A 137 5.52 6.50 6.33
CA THR A 137 5.78 7.81 5.74
C THR A 137 6.68 7.70 4.52
N ARG A 138 6.21 8.23 3.39
CA ARG A 138 6.98 8.32 2.15
C ARG A 138 7.76 9.62 2.04
N SER A 139 8.96 9.58 1.46
CA SER A 139 9.76 10.77 1.16
C SER A 139 9.11 11.72 0.15
N THR A 140 8.30 11.17 -0.77
CA THR A 140 7.48 11.91 -1.74
C THR A 140 6.18 11.15 -1.99
N TRP A 141 5.16 11.80 -2.55
CA TRP A 141 3.88 11.13 -2.84
C TRP A 141 3.96 10.16 -4.03
N LYS A 142 4.86 10.45 -5.00
CA LYS A 142 5.13 9.64 -6.19
C LYS A 142 6.58 9.18 -6.18
N ASN A 143 6.79 7.88 -6.43
CA ASN A 143 8.08 7.21 -6.55
C ASN A 143 9.09 7.63 -5.47
N PRO A 144 8.77 7.39 -4.18
CA PRO A 144 9.62 7.82 -3.08
C PRO A 144 11.02 7.22 -3.15
N ARG A 145 12.01 7.99 -2.70
CA ARG A 145 13.37 7.47 -2.49
C ARG A 145 13.44 6.63 -1.22
N THR A 146 12.65 6.98 -0.21
CA THR A 146 12.61 6.25 1.07
C THR A 146 11.18 6.07 1.57
N ILE A 147 10.94 4.94 2.21
CA ILE A 147 9.71 4.60 2.92
C ILE A 147 10.11 4.33 4.36
N ARG A 148 9.67 5.19 5.27
CA ARG A 148 9.92 5.07 6.71
C ARG A 148 8.72 4.48 7.40
N GLY A 149 8.96 3.68 8.42
CA GLY A 149 7.92 3.13 9.26
C GLY A 149 8.23 3.25 10.75
N VAL A 150 7.18 3.29 11.56
CA VAL A 150 7.25 3.09 13.01
C VAL A 150 6.24 2.01 13.37
N ALA A 151 6.76 0.88 13.83
CA ALA A 151 5.99 -0.25 14.34
C ALA A 151 5.76 -0.07 15.83
N ASN A 152 4.53 -0.29 16.30
CA ASN A 152 4.16 -0.16 17.71
C ASN A 152 3.31 -1.35 18.16
N GLY A 153 3.62 -1.91 19.32
CA GLY A 153 2.90 -3.04 19.90
C GLY A 153 3.41 -4.38 19.38
N THR A 154 2.51 -5.35 19.26
CA THR A 154 2.84 -6.75 18.89
C THR A 154 2.97 -6.94 17.38
N VAL A 155 3.78 -6.09 16.73
CA VAL A 155 3.98 -6.10 15.29
C VAL A 155 4.79 -7.32 14.84
N ASP A 156 4.32 -7.99 13.79
CA ASP A 156 5.01 -9.10 13.13
C ASP A 156 5.23 -8.86 11.63
N ALA A 157 5.81 -9.85 10.95
CA ALA A 157 6.14 -9.75 9.53
C ALA A 157 4.91 -9.55 8.62
N THR A 158 3.74 -10.03 9.05
CA THR A 158 2.49 -9.87 8.29
C THR A 158 2.06 -8.42 8.28
N ASP A 159 2.12 -7.77 9.43
CA ASP A 159 1.75 -6.35 9.55
C ASP A 159 2.65 -5.47 8.68
N ILE A 160 3.96 -5.74 8.68
CA ILE A 160 4.95 -5.02 7.87
C ILE A 160 4.71 -5.26 6.39
N GLY A 161 4.51 -6.52 5.97
CA GLY A 161 4.27 -6.87 4.57
C GLY A 161 3.01 -6.21 4.01
N ILE A 162 1.90 -6.23 4.76
CA ILE A 162 0.66 -5.56 4.37
C ILE A 162 0.89 -4.05 4.25
N ALA A 163 1.48 -3.42 5.27
CA ALA A 163 1.71 -1.97 5.27
C ALA A 163 2.61 -1.54 4.09
N LEU A 164 3.67 -2.31 3.80
CA LEU A 164 4.59 -2.03 2.70
C LEU A 164 3.93 -2.15 1.32
N LEU A 165 3.15 -3.20 1.07
CA LEU A 165 2.46 -3.38 -0.21
C LEU A 165 1.51 -2.21 -0.48
N LEU A 166 0.75 -1.78 0.53
CA LEU A 166 -0.21 -0.70 0.39
C LEU A 166 0.43 0.69 0.13
N GLU A 167 1.73 0.86 0.38
CA GLU A 167 2.47 2.06 -0.03
C GLU A 167 2.75 2.12 -1.54
N GLY A 168 2.76 0.96 -2.22
CA GLY A 168 2.82 0.84 -3.69
C GLY A 168 1.47 1.02 -4.38
N VAL A 169 0.36 0.85 -3.64
CA VAL A 169 -1.01 0.91 -4.17
C VAL A 169 -1.48 2.36 -4.37
N TYR A 170 -2.32 2.56 -5.38
CA TYR A 170 -2.99 3.82 -5.64
C TYR A 170 -4.12 4.07 -4.64
N THR A 171 -3.77 4.70 -3.52
CA THR A 171 -4.70 5.00 -2.43
C THR A 171 -5.49 6.31 -2.64
N ARG A 172 -5.63 6.82 -3.87
CA ARG A 172 -6.30 8.13 -4.08
C ARG A 172 -7.75 8.13 -3.60
N ASP A 173 -8.44 7.00 -3.64
CA ASP A 173 -9.80 6.85 -3.13
C ASP A 173 -9.88 6.95 -1.59
N LEU A 174 -8.75 6.84 -0.90
CA LEU A 174 -8.63 7.11 0.55
C LEU A 174 -8.34 8.60 0.85
N SER A 175 -8.09 9.42 -0.19
CA SER A 175 -7.64 10.81 -0.06
C SER A 175 -8.76 11.83 -0.28
N TRP A 176 -8.65 12.99 0.39
CA TRP A 176 -9.67 14.05 0.43
C TRP A 176 -10.07 14.70 -0.92
N PRO A 177 -9.21 14.85 -1.95
CA PRO A 177 -9.61 15.53 -3.18
C PRO A 177 -10.24 14.60 -4.24
N GLY A 178 -10.58 13.35 -3.92
CA GLY A 178 -11.34 12.47 -4.82
C GLY A 178 -12.86 12.73 -4.81
N ALA A 179 -13.39 13.32 -3.74
CA ALA A 179 -14.82 13.55 -3.53
C ALA A 179 -15.28 15.00 -3.82
N PHE A 180 -14.35 15.97 -3.90
CA PHE A 180 -14.72 17.38 -4.02
C PHE A 180 -15.22 17.77 -5.42
N LEU A 181 -14.91 16.98 -6.46
CA LEU A 181 -15.46 17.19 -7.81
C LEU A 181 -16.90 16.68 -7.98
N TYR A 182 -17.43 15.88 -7.04
CA TYR A 182 -18.82 15.42 -7.09
C TYR A 182 -19.77 16.19 -6.17
N SER A 183 -19.27 17.04 -5.26
CA SER A 183 -20.13 17.85 -4.38
C SER A 183 -20.48 19.24 -4.95
N ILE A 184 -19.77 19.74 -5.96
CA ILE A 184 -20.11 21.03 -6.60
C ILE A 184 -21.18 20.85 -7.70
N GLY A 185 -21.28 19.69 -8.35
CA GLY A 185 -22.32 19.42 -9.35
C GLY A 185 -23.73 19.21 -8.80
N ARG A 186 -23.88 18.93 -7.49
CA ARG A 186 -25.19 18.67 -6.84
C ARG A 186 -25.78 19.90 -6.12
N PHE A 187 -25.12 21.05 -6.18
CA PHE A 187 -25.67 22.32 -5.65
C PHE A 187 -26.15 23.29 -6.75
N MET A 188 -26.03 22.95 -8.04
CA MET A 188 -26.48 23.80 -9.15
C MET A 188 -27.69 23.27 -9.94
N ASN A 189 -28.34 22.17 -9.52
CA ASN A 189 -29.60 21.67 -10.11
C ASN A 189 -30.73 21.60 -9.06
N GLY A 190 -30.76 22.56 -8.14
CA GLY A 190 -31.74 22.60 -7.06
C GLY A 190 -31.92 23.99 -6.47
N ILE A 191 -32.06 24.99 -7.34
CA ILE A 191 -32.85 26.21 -7.12
C ILE A 191 -33.57 26.49 -8.43
#